data_AF-A0AB37CD24-F1
#
_entry.id   AF-A0AB37CD24-F1
#
_cell.length_a   1.000
_cell.length_b   1.000
_cell.length_c   1.000
_cell.angle_alpha   90.00
_cell.angle_beta   90.00
_cell.angle_gamma   90.00
#
_symmetry.space_group_name_H-M   'P 1'
#
loop_
_entity.id
_entity.type
_entity.pdbx_description
1 polymer ?
#
loop_
_entity_poly.entity_id
_entity_poly.type
_entity_poly.pdbx_seq_one_letter_code
_entity_poly.pdbx_strand_id
1 'polypeptide(L)' 'MEKKQYRAIKIDYSKLRRSKAKTKHPVYFAVSEEEMEERMARAWERIQVDKVEKELMKKCEITY' A
#
# COMPACT_ATOMS: atom_id res chain seq x y z
N MET A 1 -36.43 23.55 -0.77
CA MET A 1 -35.53 22.60 -1.45
C MET A 1 -34.11 22.97 -1.10
N GLU A 2 -33.57 22.47 0.02
CA GLU A 2 -32.18 22.71 0.39
C GLU A 2 -31.25 22.08 -0.65
N LYS A 3 -30.46 22.92 -1.32
CA LYS A 3 -29.42 22.46 -2.25
C LYS A 3 -28.35 21.76 -1.41
N LYS A 4 -28.39 20.42 -1.34
CA LYS A 4 -27.30 19.61 -0.77
C LYS A 4 -26.01 20.03 -1.47
N GLN A 5 -25.15 20.76 -0.76
CA GLN A 5 -23.81 21.07 -1.22
C GLN A 5 -23.06 19.74 -1.38
N TYR A 6 -22.82 19.33 -2.63
CA TYR A 6 -21.95 18.21 -2.92
C TYR A 6 -20.53 18.58 -2.49
N ARG A 7 -20.12 18.16 -1.30
CA ARG A 7 -18.71 18.14 -0.94
C ARG A 7 -18.09 16.99 -1.72
N ALA A 8 -17.14 17.31 -2.60
CA ALA A 8 -16.36 16.28 -3.28
C ALA A 8 -15.56 15.50 -2.23
N ILE A 9 -16.04 14.31 -1.87
CA ILE A 9 -15.29 13.40 -1.01
C ILE A 9 -14.11 12.91 -1.84
N LYS A 10 -12.90 13.34 -1.47
CA LYS A 10 -11.68 12.88 -2.11
C LYS A 10 -11.42 11.43 -1.65
N ILE A 11 -11.63 10.48 -2.55
CA ILE A 11 -11.37 9.06 -2.27
C ILE A 11 -9.86 8.81 -2.36
N ASP A 12 -9.29 8.23 -1.30
CA ASP A 12 -7.91 7.78 -1.29
C ASP A 12 -7.83 6.34 -1.84
N TYR A 13 -7.56 6.23 -3.14
CA TYR A 13 -7.49 4.95 -3.84
C TYR A 13 -6.31 4.06 -3.40
N SER A 14 -5.31 4.59 -2.68
CA SER A 14 -4.17 3.80 -2.19
C SER A 14 -4.58 2.77 -1.12
N LYS A 15 -5.68 3.06 -0.42
CA LYS A 15 -6.26 2.19 0.63
C LYS A 15 -7.18 1.11 0.07
N LEU A 16 -7.47 1.15 -1.23
CA LEU A 16 -8.41 0.22 -1.87
C LEU A 16 -7.67 -0.90 -2.61
N ARG A 17 -8.28 -2.08 -2.67
CA ARG A 17 -7.77 -3.20 -3.46
C ARG A 17 -8.17 -3.04 -4.91
N ARG A 18 -7.18 -2.93 -5.81
CA ARG A 18 -7.43 -2.95 -7.25
C ARG A 18 -7.82 -4.36 -7.71
N SER A 19 -8.88 -4.45 -8.51
CA SER A 19 -9.26 -5.67 -9.21
C SER A 19 -8.14 -6.15 -10.15
N LYS A 20 -8.00 -7.47 -10.28
CA LYS A 20 -7.10 -8.09 -11.27
C LYS A 20 -7.73 -8.20 -12.66
N ALA A 21 -9.03 -7.95 -12.78
CA ALA A 21 -9.74 -8.06 -14.05
C ALA A 21 -9.26 -6.98 -15.04
N LYS A 22 -8.99 -7.38 -16.29
CA LYS A 22 -8.66 -6.45 -17.38
C LYS A 22 -9.94 -5.73 -17.83
N THR A 23 -10.24 -4.64 -17.16
CA THR A 23 -11.40 -3.79 -17.41
C THR A 23 -10.93 -2.45 -17.97
N LYS A 24 -11.75 -1.82 -18.82
CA LYS A 24 -11.43 -0.51 -19.41
C LYS A 24 -11.19 0.56 -18.35
N HIS A 25 -11.89 0.47 -17.22
CA HIS A 25 -11.73 1.33 -16.05
C HIS A 25 -11.32 0.49 -14.84
N PRO A 26 -10.29 0.89 -14.08
CA PRO A 26 -9.83 0.14 -12.92
C PRO A 26 -10.92 0.09 -11.85
N VAL A 27 -11.27 -1.12 -11.43
CA VAL A 27 -12.23 -1.37 -10.34
C VAL A 27 -11.48 -1.50 -9.03
N TYR A 28 -12.00 -0.85 -7.99
CA TYR A 28 -11.42 -0.87 -6.65
C TYR A 28 -12.45 -1.42 -5.65
N PHE A 29 -11.97 -2.25 -4.72
CA PHE A 29 -12.77 -2.82 -3.65
C PHE A 29 -12.32 -2.26 -2.30
N ALA A 30 -13.27 -2.03 -1.40
CA ALA A 30 -12.98 -1.82 0.00
C ALA A 30 -12.27 -3.05 0.57
N VAL A 31 -11.37 -2.81 1.51
CA VAL A 31 -10.54 -3.82 2.17
C VAL A 31 -11.01 -3.91 3.62
N SER A 32 -11.11 -5.11 4.18
CA SER A 32 -11.41 -5.27 5.61
C SER A 32 -10.22 -4.78 6.45
N GLU A 33 -10.47 -4.49 7.73
CA GLU A 33 -9.39 -4.12 8.66
C GLU A 33 -8.33 -5.23 8.75
N GLU A 34 -8.76 -6.49 8.83
CA GLU A 34 -7.88 -7.66 8.83
C GLU A 34 -6.98 -7.74 7.57
N GLU A 35 -7.54 -7.57 6.36
CA GLU A 35 -6.73 -7.59 5.14
C GLU A 35 -5.77 -6.38 5.08
N MET A 36 -6.12 -5.25 5.68
CA MET A 36 -5.24 -4.09 5.79
C MET A 36 -4.06 -4.38 6.74
N GLU A 37 -4.32 -4.98 7.91
CA GLU A 37 -3.30 -5.35 8.89
C GLU A 37 -2.29 -6.33 8.29
N GLU A 38 -2.77 -7.38 7.61
CA GLU A 38 -1.89 -8.33 6.92
C GLU A 38 -0.98 -7.65 5.88
N ARG A 39 -1.51 -6.67 5.14
CA ARG A 39 -0.73 -5.92 4.14
C ARG A 39 0.34 -5.07 4.80
N MET A 40 0.02 -4.42 5.92
CA MET A 40 0.98 -3.63 6.67
C MET A 40 2.08 -4.51 7.27
N ALA A 41 1.73 -5.68 7.81
CA ALA A 41 2.70 -6.66 8.31
C ALA A 41 3.68 -7.12 7.21
N ARG A 42 3.17 -7.55 6.06
CA ARG A 42 4.01 -7.94 4.90
C ARG A 42 4.87 -6.80 4.36
N ALA A 43 4.39 -5.56 4.43
CA ALA A 43 5.16 -4.40 4.03
C ALA A 43 6.31 -4.12 5.03
N TRP A 44 6.02 -4.24 6.32
CA TRP A 44 7.02 -4.12 7.38
C TRP A 44 8.12 -5.17 7.21
N GLU A 45 7.77 -6.44 7.07
CA GLU A 45 8.75 -7.54 6.92
C GLU A 45 9.74 -7.26 5.78
N ARG A 46 9.24 -6.83 4.62
CA ARG A 46 10.09 -6.45 3.48
C ARG A 46 11.05 -5.31 3.82
N ILE A 47 10.57 -4.28 4.52
CA ILE A 47 11.42 -3.17 4.94
C ILE A 47 12.53 -3.65 5.89
N GLN A 48 12.27 -4.64 6.75
CA GLN A 48 13.30 -5.19 7.64
C GLN A 48 14.34 -5.99 6.86
N VAL A 49 13.92 -6.80 5.89
CA VAL A 49 14.86 -7.53 5.01
C VAL A 49 15.74 -6.55 4.25
N ASP A 50 15.16 -5.53 3.60
CA ASP A 50 15.90 -4.50 2.86
C ASP A 50 16.92 -3.76 3.75
N LYS A 51 16.59 -3.54 5.02
CA LYS A 51 17.51 -2.93 5.99
C LYS A 51 18.69 -3.84 6.29
N VAL A 52 18.42 -5.12 6.58
CA VAL A 52 19.47 -6.11 6.86
C VAL A 52 20.39 -6.29 5.66
N GLU A 53 19.84 -6.38 4.45
CA GLU A 53 20.64 -6.48 3.22
C GLU A 53 21.53 -5.26 3.01
N LYS A 54 21.01 -4.04 3.23
CA LYS A 54 21.81 -2.81 3.15
C LYS A 54 22.91 -2.75 4.21
N GLU A 55 22.63 -3.20 5.43
CA GLU A 55 23.65 -3.28 6.48
C GLU A 55 24.73 -4.29 6.16
N LEU A 56 24.37 -5.45 5.58
CA LEU A 56 25.32 -6.46 5.13
C LEU A 56 26.23 -5.90 4.04
N MET A 57 25.66 -5.25 3.02
CA MET A 57 26.41 -4.60 1.94
C MET A 57 27.43 -3.58 2.48
N LYS A 58 27.00 -2.71 3.42
CA LYS A 58 27.92 -1.76 4.07
C LYS A 58 29.08 -2.44 4.79
N LYS A 59 28.82 -3.55 5.50
CA LYS A 59 29.89 -4.30 6.19
C LYS A 59 30.87 -4.89 5.19
N CYS A 60 30.38 -5.42 4.08
CA CYS A 60 31.23 -5.98 3.01
C CYS A 60 32.03 -4.91 2.26
N GLU A 61 31.49 -3.71 2.05
CA GLU A 61 32.19 -2.58 1.42
C GLU A 61 33.32 -2.02 2.28
N ILE A 62 33.21 -2.10 3.62
CA ILE A 62 34.26 -1.64 4.55
C ILE A 62 35.43 -2.65 4.63
N THR A 63 35.25 -3.89 4.18
CA THR A 63 36.27 -4.95 4.26
C THR A 63 37.18 -5.07 3.03
N TYR A 64 37.06 -4.19 2.03
CA TYR A 64 37.97 -4.08 0.88
C TYR A 64 38.81 -2.80 0.97
#